data_AF-A0A3A8KKY2-F1
#
_entry.id   AF-A0A3A8KKY2-F1
#
_cell.length_a   1.000
_cell.length_b   1.000
_cell.length_c   1.000
_cell.angle_alpha   90.00
_cell.angle_beta   90.00
_cell.angle_gamma   90.00
#
_symmetry.space_group_name_H-M   'P 1'
#
loop_
_entity.id
_entity.type
_entity.pdbx_description
1 polymer ?
#
loop_
_entity_poly.entity_id
_entity_poly.type
_entity_poly.pdbx_seq_one_letter_code
_entity_poly.pdbx_strand_id
1 'polypeptide(L)'
;MRTHGTLGQLRAPPETLEVARMASRFVALTLGTLLLGAMPAGAKEPAARTADQEEAPAADETLTLKKGAKRVLTVPGLSRVALGDPSIADVKTTGTDGVEISALAAGKTTLIVWGNGGKRRTYRIVVDG
;
A
#
# COMPACT_ATOMS: atom_id res chain seq x y z
N MET A 1 -44.72 5.95 50.80
CA MET A 1 -43.60 5.00 50.96
C MET A 1 -43.03 4.69 49.57
N ARG A 2 -41.75 5.03 49.37
CA ARG A 2 -40.70 4.42 48.49
C ARG A 2 -41.10 3.98 47.06
N THR A 3 -40.73 4.68 45.97
CA THR A 3 -39.44 4.81 45.24
C THR A 3 -38.97 3.60 44.42
N HIS A 4 -38.44 3.93 43.22
CA HIS A 4 -37.81 3.15 42.13
C HIS A 4 -38.78 2.67 41.03
N GLY A 5 -38.76 3.16 39.79
CA GLY A 5 -37.69 3.77 39.01
C GLY A 5 -36.92 2.67 38.25
N THR A 6 -37.45 2.25 37.10
CA THR A 6 -36.73 1.38 36.15
C THR A 6 -36.66 2.08 34.79
N LEU A 7 -35.50 2.67 34.50
CA LEU A 7 -35.16 3.21 33.19
C LEU A 7 -34.32 2.12 32.51
N GLY A 8 -34.99 1.30 31.71
CA GLY A 8 -34.37 0.25 30.89
C GLY A 8 -33.53 0.89 29.80
N GLN A 9 -32.23 0.90 30.05
CA GLN A 9 -31.12 1.40 29.25
C GLN A 9 -31.28 1.20 27.73
N LEU A 10 -31.03 2.29 27.02
CA LEU A 10 -30.91 2.39 25.58
C LEU A 10 -29.71 1.55 25.10
N ARG A 11 -30.00 0.55 24.28
CA ARG A 11 -29.04 -0.37 23.67
C ARG A 11 -28.20 0.39 22.62
N ALA A 12 -27.05 0.92 23.02
CA ALA A 12 -26.04 1.43 22.10
C ALA A 12 -25.27 0.25 21.45
N PRO A 13 -25.01 0.28 20.13
CA PRO A 13 -24.14 -0.70 19.49
C PRO A 13 -22.67 -0.50 19.91
N PRO A 14 -21.86 -1.58 19.94
CA PRO A 14 -20.47 -1.50 20.36
C PRO A 14 -19.63 -0.69 19.36
N GLU A 15 -18.86 0.26 19.90
CA GLU A 15 -17.75 0.92 19.21
C GLU A 15 -16.85 -0.14 18.59
N THR A 16 -16.93 -0.26 17.27
CA THR A 16 -16.20 -1.27 16.53
C THR A 16 -14.84 -0.69 16.16
N LEU A 17 -13.86 -1.04 17.01
CA LEU A 17 -12.43 -1.13 16.77
C LEU A 17 -11.81 -0.03 15.90
N GLU A 18 -11.15 0.91 16.59
CA GLU A 18 -9.95 1.58 16.08
C GLU A 18 -9.06 0.55 15.37
N VAL A 19 -8.97 0.67 14.05
CA VAL A 19 -8.00 -0.05 13.24
C VAL A 19 -6.64 0.64 13.44
N ALA A 20 -6.04 0.36 14.59
CA ALA A 20 -4.62 0.58 14.85
C ALA A 20 -3.82 -0.41 13.98
N ARG A 21 -3.78 -0.18 12.66
CA ARG A 21 -2.95 -0.98 11.75
C ARG A 21 -1.54 -0.42 11.73
N MET A 22 -0.81 -0.83 12.76
CA MET A 22 0.55 -1.35 12.65
C MET A 22 1.58 -0.36 12.08
N ALA A 23 2.06 0.51 12.97
CA ALA A 23 3.35 1.17 12.84
C ALA A 23 4.45 0.10 12.69
N SER A 24 4.87 -0.14 11.44
CA SER A 24 5.99 -1.02 11.12
C SER A 24 7.29 -0.33 11.54
N ARG A 25 7.69 -0.60 12.78
CA ARG A 25 9.05 -0.31 13.28
C ARG A 25 10.03 -1.34 12.72
N PHE A 26 11.32 -1.03 12.85
CA PHE A 26 12.51 -1.77 12.46
C PHE A 26 12.95 -1.52 11.01
N VAL A 27 14.12 -0.93 10.73
CA VAL A 27 15.39 -0.99 11.44
C VAL A 27 16.11 0.36 11.38
N ALA A 28 16.27 0.99 12.55
CA ALA A 28 17.37 1.92 12.76
C ALA A 28 18.59 1.08 13.14
N LEU A 29 19.64 1.11 12.32
CA LEU A 29 20.96 0.63 12.73
C LEU A 29 21.91 1.83 12.73
N THR A 30 22.01 2.46 13.90
CA THR A 30 23.14 3.31 14.26
C THR A 30 24.34 2.41 14.52
N LEU A 31 25.42 2.57 13.76
CA LEU A 31 26.74 2.16 14.25
C LEU A 31 27.78 3.15 13.73
N GLY A 32 28.16 4.08 14.60
CA GLY A 32 29.33 4.90 14.39
C GLY A 32 30.60 4.06 14.55
N THR A 33 31.59 4.34 13.72
CA THR A 33 33.01 4.27 14.11
C THR A 33 33.84 5.10 13.13
N LEU A 34 34.36 6.18 13.67
CA LEU A 34 35.36 7.09 13.10
C LEU A 34 36.72 6.37 13.05
N LEU A 35 37.30 6.20 11.86
CA LEU A 35 38.74 5.96 11.70
C LEU A 35 39.25 6.75 10.50
N LEU A 36 40.14 7.70 10.79
CA LEU A 36 40.95 8.48 9.86
C LEU A 36 42.10 7.56 9.37
N GLY A 37 42.14 7.23 8.08
CA GLY A 37 43.18 6.38 7.49
C GLY A 37 43.41 6.70 6.01
N ALA A 38 44.64 7.07 5.67
CA ALA A 38 45.10 7.57 4.38
C ALA A 38 45.11 6.52 3.25
N MET A 39 45.06 7.02 2.01
CA MET A 39 44.98 6.27 0.74
C MET A 39 46.18 5.35 0.47
N PRO A 40 46.03 4.40 -0.46
CA PRO A 40 46.75 4.58 -1.72
C PRO A 40 45.86 4.39 -2.96
N ALA A 41 45.99 5.33 -3.88
CA ALA A 41 45.56 5.21 -5.26
C ALA A 41 46.22 3.98 -5.90
N GLY A 42 45.45 3.02 -6.40
CA GLY A 42 46.03 1.86 -7.08
C GLY A 42 45.22 0.58 -7.21
N ALA A 43 43.91 0.57 -6.91
CA ALA A 43 43.05 -0.58 -7.19
C ALA A 43 42.02 -0.20 -8.25
N LYS A 44 42.24 -0.71 -9.46
CA LYS A 44 41.28 -0.85 -10.56
C LYS A 44 39.88 -1.14 -10.01
N GLU A 45 39.04 -0.11 -9.94
CA GLU A 45 37.62 -0.22 -9.59
C GLU A 45 36.92 -1.22 -10.51
N PRO A 46 36.40 -2.36 -10.00
CA PRO A 46 35.30 -3.04 -10.64
C PRO A 46 34.03 -2.42 -10.04
N ALA A 47 33.83 -1.13 -10.30
CA ALA A 47 32.62 -0.42 -9.91
C ALA A 47 31.91 0.08 -11.17
N ALA A 48 31.84 -0.78 -12.20
CA ALA A 48 30.60 -0.89 -12.93
C ALA A 48 29.55 -1.38 -11.93
N ARG A 49 29.00 -0.46 -11.12
CA ARG A 49 27.61 -0.56 -10.73
C ARG A 49 26.91 -0.74 -12.06
N THR A 50 26.48 -1.96 -12.35
CA THR A 50 25.37 -2.20 -13.27
C THR A 50 24.16 -1.53 -12.63
N ALA A 51 24.13 -0.20 -12.72
CA ALA A 51 23.00 0.68 -12.52
C ALA A 51 22.21 0.80 -13.82
N ASP A 52 22.48 -0.07 -14.79
CA ASP A 52 21.62 -0.41 -15.92
C ASP A 52 20.97 -1.78 -15.67
N GLN A 53 20.46 -1.99 -14.46
CA GLN A 53 19.14 -2.58 -14.41
C GLN A 53 18.17 -1.42 -14.57
N GLU A 54 18.04 -0.94 -15.81
CA GLU A 54 16.76 -0.45 -16.31
C GLU A 54 15.81 -1.64 -16.18
N GLU A 55 15.34 -1.86 -14.95
CA GLU A 55 14.22 -2.70 -14.62
C GLU A 55 13.08 -2.04 -15.37
N ALA A 56 12.92 -2.43 -16.64
CA ALA A 56 11.97 -1.85 -17.58
C ALA A 56 10.69 -1.58 -16.79
N PRO A 57 10.22 -0.32 -16.73
CA PRO A 57 9.15 0.07 -15.82
C PRO A 57 8.05 -0.97 -16.00
N ALA A 58 7.76 -1.70 -14.92
CA ALA A 58 6.79 -2.78 -14.95
C ALA A 58 5.50 -2.16 -15.51
N ALA A 59 5.18 -2.49 -16.77
CA ALA A 59 4.29 -1.73 -17.63
C ALA A 59 3.16 -1.09 -16.81
N ASP A 60 3.24 0.22 -16.64
CA ASP A 60 2.29 0.99 -15.88
C ASP A 60 0.95 1.06 -16.63
N GLU A 61 0.09 0.08 -16.36
CA GLU A 61 -1.24 0.04 -16.95
C GLU A 61 -2.09 1.15 -16.33
N THR A 62 -2.67 2.01 -17.19
CA THR A 62 -3.54 3.08 -16.72
C THR A 62 -5.00 2.62 -16.68
N LEU A 63 -5.61 2.71 -15.51
CA LEU A 63 -7.01 2.39 -15.26
C LEU A 63 -7.83 3.67 -15.14
N THR A 64 -8.59 4.00 -16.17
CA THR A 64 -9.53 5.13 -16.14
C THR A 64 -10.88 4.67 -15.62
N LEU A 65 -11.35 5.30 -14.54
CA LEU A 65 -12.61 4.99 -13.86
C LEU A 65 -13.44 6.26 -13.71
N LYS A 66 -14.76 6.15 -13.77
CA LYS A 66 -15.67 7.24 -13.37
C LYS A 66 -15.82 7.26 -11.86
N LYS A 67 -16.01 8.43 -11.26
CA LYS A 67 -16.36 8.55 -9.83
C LYS A 67 -17.57 7.66 -9.51
N GLY A 68 -17.47 6.88 -8.43
CA GLY A 68 -18.48 5.90 -8.02
C GLY A 68 -18.41 4.57 -8.77
N ALA A 69 -17.60 4.43 -9.82
CA ALA A 69 -17.43 3.17 -10.52
C ALA A 69 -16.58 2.20 -9.71
N LYS A 70 -16.84 0.92 -9.93
CA LYS A 70 -16.06 -0.19 -9.37
C LYS A 70 -15.41 -1.00 -10.48
N ARG A 71 -14.21 -1.51 -10.20
CA ARG A 71 -13.47 -2.39 -11.10
C ARG A 71 -12.86 -3.52 -10.29
N VAL A 72 -13.03 -4.76 -10.76
CA VAL A 72 -12.36 -5.92 -10.15
C VAL A 72 -11.19 -6.31 -11.04
N LEU A 73 -10.02 -6.43 -10.43
CA LEU A 73 -8.83 -7.02 -11.04
C LEU A 73 -8.63 -8.43 -10.51
N THR A 74 -8.24 -9.35 -11.39
CA THR A 74 -7.82 -10.70 -11.00
C THR A 74 -6.30 -10.79 -11.03
N VAL A 75 -5.71 -11.06 -9.87
CA VAL A 75 -4.28 -11.19 -9.65
C VAL A 75 -4.00 -12.58 -9.08
N PRO A 76 -3.57 -13.54 -9.91
CA PRO A 76 -3.29 -14.90 -9.46
C PRO A 76 -2.22 -14.92 -8.37
N GLY A 77 -2.49 -15.59 -7.25
CA GLY A 77 -1.61 -15.67 -6.10
C GLY A 77 -1.45 -14.33 -5.39
N LEU A 78 -2.54 -13.55 -5.29
CA LEU A 78 -2.51 -12.24 -4.64
C LEU A 78 -1.93 -12.36 -3.23
N SER A 79 -0.82 -11.67 -3.01
CA SER A 79 -0.08 -11.73 -1.75
C SER A 79 -0.04 -10.37 -1.04
N ARG A 80 -0.13 -9.27 -1.80
CA ARG A 80 -0.08 -7.91 -1.25
C ARG A 80 -0.76 -6.91 -2.17
N VAL A 81 -1.30 -5.85 -1.56
CA VAL A 81 -1.84 -4.67 -2.24
C VAL A 81 -1.34 -3.42 -1.53
N ALA A 82 -1.01 -2.37 -2.29
CA ALA A 82 -0.68 -1.05 -1.77
C ALA A 82 -1.35 0.02 -2.63
N LEU A 83 -2.01 0.98 -1.98
CA LEU A 83 -2.65 2.11 -2.62
C LEU A 83 -1.97 3.39 -2.15
N GLY A 84 -1.67 4.28 -3.09
CA GLY A 84 -0.97 5.54 -2.81
C GLY A 84 -1.83 6.54 -2.04
N ASP A 85 -3.03 6.81 -2.52
CA ASP A 85 -3.98 7.74 -1.88
C ASP A 85 -5.37 7.10 -1.74
N PRO A 86 -5.80 6.77 -0.50
CA PRO A 86 -7.12 6.21 -0.22
C PRO A 86 -8.27 7.22 -0.29
N SER A 87 -7.99 8.52 -0.44
CA SER A 87 -9.04 9.54 -0.60
C SER A 87 -9.59 9.59 -2.03
N ILE A 88 -8.81 9.12 -3.01
CA ILE A 88 -9.16 9.12 -4.45
C ILE A 88 -9.84 7.79 -4.84
N ALA A 89 -9.33 6.67 -4.33
CA ALA A 89 -9.89 5.35 -4.57
C ALA A 89 -9.84 4.52 -3.28
N ASP A 90 -10.64 3.47 -3.18
CA ASP A 90 -10.54 2.43 -2.16
C ASP A 90 -10.23 1.10 -2.82
N VAL A 91 -9.52 0.22 -2.10
CA VAL A 91 -9.20 -1.12 -2.59
C VAL A 91 -9.53 -2.18 -1.56
N LYS A 92 -10.27 -3.20 -1.99
CA LYS A 92 -10.66 -4.34 -1.17
C LYS A 92 -10.32 -5.63 -1.87
N THR A 93 -9.62 -6.53 -1.19
CA THR A 93 -9.39 -7.88 -1.71
C THR A 93 -10.68 -8.70 -1.63
N THR A 94 -11.03 -9.37 -2.73
CA THR A 94 -12.22 -10.22 -2.85
C THR A 94 -11.81 -11.64 -3.21
N GLY A 95 -12.05 -12.59 -2.31
CA GLY A 95 -11.56 -13.97 -2.44
C GLY A 95 -10.04 -14.06 -2.39
N THR A 96 -9.50 -15.08 -3.07
CA THR A 96 -8.05 -15.39 -3.07
C THR A 96 -7.25 -14.53 -4.05
N ASP A 97 -7.85 -14.19 -5.20
CA ASP A 97 -7.14 -13.55 -6.32
C ASP A 97 -7.77 -12.22 -6.75
N GLY A 98 -8.86 -11.78 -6.13
CA GLY A 98 -9.57 -10.58 -6.56
C GLY A 98 -9.15 -9.33 -5.82
N VAL A 99 -9.09 -8.22 -6.52
CA VAL A 99 -8.95 -6.86 -5.97
C VAL A 99 -10.05 -5.99 -6.55
N GLU A 100 -11.05 -5.64 -5.74
CA GLU A 100 -12.05 -4.61 -6.06
C GLU A 100 -11.46 -3.23 -5.80
N ILE A 101 -11.57 -2.35 -6.80
CA ILE A 101 -11.16 -0.96 -6.77
C ILE A 101 -12.44 -0.13 -6.86
N SER A 102 -12.66 0.76 -5.90
CA SER A 102 -13.79 1.70 -5.88
C SER A 102 -13.26 3.11 -6.10
N ALA A 103 -13.74 3.80 -7.14
CA ALA A 103 -13.35 5.19 -7.40
C ALA A 103 -14.17 6.15 -6.51
N LEU A 104 -13.53 6.87 -5.60
CA LEU A 104 -14.20 7.70 -4.59
C LEU A 104 -14.28 9.18 -4.99
N ALA A 105 -13.17 9.74 -5.47
CA ALA A 105 -13.05 11.15 -5.83
C ALA A 105 -12.22 11.30 -7.11
N ALA A 106 -12.51 12.36 -7.87
CA ALA A 106 -11.74 12.67 -9.08
C ALA A 106 -10.27 12.95 -8.73
N GLY A 107 -9.35 12.41 -9.51
CA GLY A 107 -7.93 12.51 -9.20
C GLY A 107 -7.10 11.40 -9.83
N LYS A 108 -5.83 11.31 -9.41
CA LYS A 108 -4.90 10.29 -9.87
C LYS A 108 -4.23 9.65 -8.67
N THR A 109 -4.23 8.32 -8.61
CA THR A 109 -3.57 7.55 -7.56
C THR A 109 -2.86 6.35 -8.18
N THR A 110 -2.02 5.67 -7.40
CA THR A 110 -1.26 4.51 -7.87
C THR A 110 -1.63 3.31 -7.03
N LEU A 111 -1.90 2.19 -7.70
CA LEU A 111 -2.14 0.89 -7.08
C LEU A 111 -0.98 -0.04 -7.44
N ILE A 112 -0.44 -0.73 -6.44
CA ILE A 112 0.59 -1.75 -6.64
C ILE A 112 0.03 -3.06 -6.07
N VAL A 113 0.10 -4.11 -6.88
CA VAL A 113 -0.32 -5.47 -6.47
C VAL A 113 0.84 -6.45 -6.65
N TRP A 114 0.92 -7.42 -5.75
CA TRP A 114 1.89 -8.50 -5.82
C TRP A 114 1.13 -9.81 -5.95
N GLY A 115 1.43 -10.55 -7.01
CA GLY A 115 0.88 -11.88 -7.30
C GLY A 115 1.92 -12.99 -7.11
N ASN A 116 1.62 -14.14 -7.73
CA ASN A 116 2.43 -15.35 -7.63
C ASN A 116 3.92 -15.11 -7.94
N GLY A 117 4.80 -15.74 -7.17
CA GLY A 117 6.25 -15.61 -7.31
C GLY A 117 6.79 -14.20 -7.04
N GLY A 118 6.06 -13.36 -6.31
CA GLY A 118 6.45 -11.99 -6.01
C GLY A 118 6.31 -11.01 -7.17
N LYS A 119 5.63 -11.41 -8.26
CA LYS A 119 5.41 -10.56 -9.44
C LYS A 119 4.65 -9.29 -9.05
N ARG A 120 5.32 -8.15 -9.20
CA ARG A 120 4.75 -6.82 -8.95
C ARG A 120 4.11 -6.26 -10.22
N ARG A 121 2.90 -5.72 -10.10
CA ARG A 121 2.24 -4.92 -11.14
C ARG A 121 1.86 -3.56 -10.57
N THR A 122 2.04 -2.52 -11.36
CA THR A 122 1.73 -1.13 -10.99
C THR A 122 0.63 -0.63 -11.93
N TYR A 123 -0.42 -0.07 -11.35
CA TYR A 123 -1.54 0.52 -12.05
C TYR A 123 -1.64 2.00 -11.72
N ARG A 124 -1.77 2.85 -12.73
CA ARG A 124 -2.13 4.26 -12.53
C ARG A 124 -3.63 4.40 -12.61
N ILE A 125 -4.27 4.71 -11.49
CA ILE A 125 -5.71 4.93 -11.44
C ILE A 125 -5.98 6.40 -11.73
N VAL A 126 -6.81 6.66 -12.73
CA VAL A 126 -7.32 7.98 -13.08
C VAL A 126 -8.83 7.97 -12.87
N VAL A 127 -9.31 8.81 -11.95
CA VAL A 127 -10.74 8.95 -11.68
C VAL A 127 -11.27 10.22 -12.34
N ASP A 128 -12.17 10.06 -13.28
CA ASP A 128 -12.93 11.16 -13.90
C ASP A 128 -14.12 11.55 -13.02
N GLY A 129 -14.41 12.86 -12.98
CA GLY A 129 -15.54 13.46 -12.27
C GLY A 129 -16.89 13.26 -12.94
#